data_AF-A0A425VW00-F1
#
_entry.id   AF-A0A425VW00-F1
#
_cell.length_a   1.000
_cell.length_b   1.000
_cell.length_c   1.000
_cell.angle_alpha   90.00
_cell.angle_beta   90.00
_cell.angle_gamma   90.00
#
_symmetry.space_group_name_H-M   'P 1'
#
loop_
_entity.id
_entity.type
_entity.pdbx_description
1 polymer ?
#
loop_
_entity_poly.entity_id
_entity_poly.type
_entity_poly.pdbx_seq_one_letter_code
_entity_poly.pdbx_strand_id
1 'polypeptide(L)'
;MSQSSGGVIDMLLSADNFNELISAMNYLDIVAGKNNDAMDKLVSTQQKLEQTQDTLKAQKAEAETAKDQAKSAMDDAIAARKEAQEEAAKKLAAQQAEAQKAVEEAQKAEKDGQTTFKTESGNTATVTTPTAGNNASNSSNNSNNSSNSNSNSNSNGKASSDTSNTDAVTWTARDKFVQEWTGRINAYLAGSPMAGHGKTFAEAAYDNGVDPRYSPAIANVESSKGLYCFKPYNAWGWGSSGFIDWDSAIRAHVAGLASGYGYTVSVTAAKKYCPPNWQFWYSAVLSNMNSI
;
A
#
# COMPACT_ATOMS: atom_id res chain seq x y z
N MET A 1 42.02 14.44 -64.56
CA MET A 1 43.35 13.80 -64.44
C MET A 1 43.57 12.93 -65.67
N SER A 2 44.29 13.41 -66.68
CA SER A 2 44.51 12.70 -67.97
C SER A 2 46.01 12.51 -68.27
N GLN A 3 46.80 12.24 -67.23
CA GLN A 3 48.25 12.02 -67.35
C GLN A 3 48.70 10.57 -67.05
N SER A 4 47.78 9.64 -66.74
CA SER A 4 48.17 8.25 -66.45
C SER A 4 48.28 7.36 -67.68
N SER A 5 47.74 7.74 -68.84
CA SER A 5 47.72 6.87 -70.04
C SER A 5 49.04 6.91 -70.84
N GLY A 6 49.82 7.99 -70.72
CA GLY A 6 51.04 8.20 -71.52
C GLY A 6 52.26 7.41 -71.02
N GLY A 7 52.46 7.29 -69.71
CA GLY A 7 53.63 6.60 -69.13
C GLY A 7 53.53 5.07 -69.15
N VAL A 8 52.33 4.52 -69.20
CA VAL A 8 52.09 3.06 -69.20
C VAL A 8 52.38 2.48 -70.58
N ILE A 9 52.06 3.23 -71.63
CA ILE A 9 52.36 2.87 -73.02
C ILE A 9 53.88 2.93 -73.27
N ASP A 10 54.58 3.91 -72.67
CA ASP A 10 56.04 4.04 -72.77
C ASP A 10 56.79 2.94 -72.00
N MET A 11 56.30 2.55 -70.81
CA MET A 11 56.85 1.42 -70.04
C MET A 11 56.64 0.06 -70.74
N LEU A 12 55.55 -0.10 -71.50
CA LEU A 12 55.31 -1.28 -72.33
C LEU A 12 56.21 -1.31 -73.59
N LEU A 13 56.56 -0.14 -74.14
CA LEU A 13 57.40 -0.02 -75.35
C LEU A 13 58.90 -0.04 -75.05
N SER A 14 59.30 0.26 -73.80
CA SER A 14 60.70 0.28 -73.36
C SER A 14 61.17 -1.04 -72.70
N ALA A 15 60.39 -2.12 -72.75
CA ALA A 15 60.79 -3.43 -72.23
C ALA A 15 61.83 -4.09 -73.16
N ASP A 16 63.00 -4.45 -72.63
CA ASP A 16 64.15 -4.90 -73.43
C ASP A 16 63.98 -6.33 -73.98
N ASN A 17 63.05 -7.12 -73.42
CA ASN A 17 62.76 -8.47 -73.87
C ASN A 17 61.30 -8.89 -73.58
N PHE A 18 60.86 -9.95 -74.26
CA PHE A 18 59.49 -10.46 -74.14
C PHE A 18 59.11 -10.86 -72.70
N ASN A 19 60.06 -11.32 -71.88
CA ASN A 19 59.78 -11.68 -70.48
C ASN A 19 59.53 -10.46 -69.60
N GLU A 20 60.22 -9.33 -69.85
CA GLU A 20 59.95 -8.06 -69.17
C GLU A 20 58.63 -7.44 -69.62
N LEU A 21 58.29 -7.56 -70.91
CA LEU A 21 56.97 -7.14 -71.42
C LEU A 21 55.83 -7.93 -70.75
N ILE A 22 55.97 -9.26 -70.63
CA ILE A 22 54.97 -10.12 -69.96
C ILE A 22 54.91 -9.80 -68.45
N SER A 23 56.04 -9.49 -67.82
CA SER A 23 56.08 -9.12 -66.40
C SER A 23 55.46 -7.73 -66.15
N ALA A 24 55.70 -6.77 -67.03
CA ALA A 24 55.08 -5.45 -67.00
C ALA A 24 53.56 -5.54 -67.25
N MET A 25 53.12 -6.39 -68.19
CA MET A 25 51.69 -6.68 -68.40
C MET A 25 51.05 -7.32 -67.18
N ASN A 26 51.68 -8.33 -66.56
CA ASN A 26 51.18 -8.95 -65.33
C ASN A 26 51.14 -7.97 -64.15
N TYR A 27 52.15 -7.10 -64.02
CA TYR A 27 52.17 -6.08 -62.97
C TYR A 27 51.06 -5.04 -63.18
N LEU A 28 50.84 -4.60 -64.42
CA LEU A 28 49.75 -3.67 -64.74
C LEU A 28 48.38 -4.30 -64.50
N ASP A 29 48.21 -5.59 -64.78
CA ASP A 29 46.97 -6.32 -64.48
C ASP A 29 46.73 -6.45 -62.97
N ILE A 30 47.77 -6.78 -62.19
CA ILE A 30 47.70 -6.83 -60.72
C ILE A 30 47.43 -5.45 -60.10
N VAL A 31 48.08 -4.39 -60.59
CA VAL A 31 47.88 -3.03 -60.08
C VAL A 31 46.52 -2.48 -60.49
N ALA A 32 46.07 -2.72 -61.72
CA ALA A 32 44.71 -2.38 -62.16
C ALA A 32 43.66 -3.14 -61.34
N GLY A 33 43.87 -4.44 -61.07
CA GLY A 33 43.03 -5.24 -60.20
C GLY A 33 42.96 -4.70 -58.78
N LYS A 34 44.10 -4.39 -58.15
CA LYS A 34 44.14 -3.79 -56.80
C LYS A 34 43.52 -2.40 -56.74
N ASN A 35 43.70 -1.57 -57.77
CA ASN A 35 43.08 -0.26 -57.86
C ASN A 35 41.55 -0.38 -58.03
N ASN A 36 41.07 -1.33 -58.85
CA ASN A 36 39.64 -1.62 -58.99
C ASN A 36 39.05 -2.14 -57.67
N ASP A 37 39.72 -3.08 -56.99
CA ASP A 37 39.30 -3.57 -55.66
C ASP A 37 39.24 -2.46 -54.61
N ALA A 38 40.20 -1.53 -54.63
CA ALA A 38 40.23 -0.38 -53.73
C ALA A 38 39.08 0.60 -54.05
N MET A 39 38.78 0.83 -55.33
CA MET A 39 37.63 1.62 -55.77
C MET A 39 36.31 0.98 -55.34
N ASP A 40 36.15 -0.34 -55.50
CA ASP A 40 34.95 -1.07 -55.06
C ASP A 40 34.74 -1.01 -53.54
N LYS A 41 35.83 -1.13 -52.76
CA LYS A 41 35.79 -0.95 -51.30
C LYS A 41 35.40 0.48 -50.91
N LEU A 42 35.92 1.48 -51.62
CA LEU A 42 35.61 2.88 -51.36
C LEU A 42 34.14 3.18 -51.67
N VAL A 43 33.63 2.69 -52.79
CA VAL A 43 32.21 2.77 -53.16
C VAL A 43 31.34 2.07 -52.12
N SER A 44 31.70 0.86 -51.69
CA SER A 44 30.97 0.13 -50.65
C SER A 44 30.98 0.87 -49.30
N THR A 45 32.11 1.45 -48.92
CA THR A 45 32.24 2.22 -47.67
C THR A 45 31.42 3.51 -47.74
N GLN A 46 31.43 4.20 -48.87
CA GLN A 46 30.62 5.39 -49.12
C GLN A 46 29.12 5.07 -49.00
N GLN A 47 28.66 3.98 -49.62
CA GLN A 47 27.27 3.52 -49.52
C GLN A 47 26.87 3.18 -48.07
N LYS A 48 27.75 2.49 -47.33
CA LYS A 48 27.50 2.18 -45.91
C LYS A 48 27.45 3.43 -45.04
N LEU A 49 28.30 4.42 -45.30
CA LEU A 49 28.32 5.68 -44.57
C LEU A 49 27.02 6.45 -44.80
N GLU A 50 26.56 6.53 -46.04
CA GLU A 50 25.29 7.17 -46.41
C GLU A 50 24.10 6.47 -45.73
N GLN A 51 24.03 5.14 -45.82
CA GLN A 51 23.01 4.34 -45.13
C GLN A 51 23.03 4.55 -43.60
N THR A 52 24.23 4.60 -43.01
CA THR A 52 24.38 4.83 -41.57
C THR A 52 23.94 6.23 -41.17
N GLN A 53 24.27 7.23 -41.99
CA GLN A 53 23.89 8.62 -41.77
C GLN A 53 22.36 8.81 -41.85
N ASP A 54 21.71 8.18 -42.82
CA ASP A 54 20.26 8.19 -42.96
C ASP A 54 19.56 7.49 -41.80
N THR A 55 20.07 6.32 -41.39
CA THR A 55 19.56 5.57 -40.23
C THR A 55 19.69 6.38 -38.95
N LEU A 56 20.84 7.02 -38.72
CA LEU A 56 21.06 7.86 -37.54
C LEU A 56 20.12 9.05 -37.51
N LYS A 57 19.87 9.68 -38.67
CA LYS A 57 18.93 10.81 -38.77
C LYS A 57 17.50 10.37 -38.46
N ALA A 58 17.07 9.22 -38.98
CA ALA A 58 15.76 8.64 -38.69
C ALA A 58 15.62 8.31 -37.19
N GLN A 59 16.60 7.63 -36.60
CA GLN A 59 16.60 7.29 -35.18
C GLN A 59 16.57 8.52 -34.27
N LYS A 60 17.29 9.60 -34.61
CA LYS A 60 17.24 10.85 -33.85
C LYS A 60 15.85 11.50 -33.91
N ALA A 61 15.21 11.52 -35.09
CA ALA A 61 13.86 12.06 -35.22
C ALA A 61 12.82 11.24 -34.44
N GLU A 62 12.95 9.91 -34.47
CA GLU A 62 12.12 9.01 -33.69
C GLU A 62 12.34 9.19 -32.18
N ALA A 63 13.59 9.32 -31.73
CA ALA A 63 13.92 9.54 -30.32
C ALA A 63 13.38 10.87 -29.78
N GLU A 64 13.45 11.97 -30.56
CA GLU A 64 12.83 13.23 -30.15
C GLU A 64 11.30 13.13 -30.11
N THR A 65 10.68 12.45 -31.09
CA THR A 65 9.23 12.21 -31.08
C THR A 65 8.82 11.39 -29.86
N ALA A 66 9.55 10.32 -29.56
CA ALA A 66 9.31 9.46 -28.40
C ALA A 66 9.50 10.22 -27.07
N LYS A 67 10.49 11.11 -27.00
CA LYS A 67 10.72 11.98 -25.84
C LYS A 67 9.57 12.97 -25.64
N ASP A 68 9.08 13.59 -26.69
CA ASP A 68 7.94 14.52 -26.61
C ASP A 68 6.66 13.79 -26.21
N GLN A 69 6.42 12.59 -26.75
CA GLN A 69 5.31 11.73 -26.35
C GLN A 69 5.42 11.30 -24.89
N ALA A 70 6.61 10.88 -24.44
CA ALA A 70 6.85 10.51 -23.04
C ALA A 70 6.63 11.68 -22.08
N LYS A 71 7.05 12.89 -22.48
CA LYS A 71 6.80 14.11 -21.72
C LYS A 71 5.31 14.42 -21.62
N SER A 72 4.58 14.40 -22.73
CA SER A 72 3.13 14.61 -22.74
C SER A 72 2.41 13.58 -21.85
N ALA A 73 2.76 12.31 -21.97
CA ALA A 73 2.17 11.24 -21.17
C ALA A 73 2.48 11.40 -19.66
N MET A 74 3.67 11.87 -19.31
CA MET A 74 4.04 12.18 -17.92
C MET A 74 3.24 13.37 -17.38
N ASP A 75 3.10 14.44 -18.17
CA ASP A 75 2.33 15.63 -17.79
C ASP A 75 0.84 15.27 -17.60
N ASP A 76 0.26 14.47 -18.50
CA ASP A 76 -1.11 13.94 -18.38
C ASP A 76 -1.28 13.07 -17.12
N ALA A 77 -0.32 12.19 -16.84
CA ALA A 77 -0.35 11.35 -15.64
C ALA A 77 -0.24 12.18 -14.34
N ILE A 78 0.58 13.23 -14.34
CA ILE A 78 0.69 14.16 -13.21
C ILE A 78 -0.63 14.91 -12.99
N ALA A 79 -1.26 15.39 -14.07
CA ALA A 79 -2.56 16.06 -14.01
C ALA A 79 -3.63 15.13 -13.44
N ALA A 80 -3.75 13.91 -13.98
CA ALA A 80 -4.70 12.90 -13.51
C ALA A 80 -4.47 12.54 -12.03
N ARG A 81 -3.21 12.39 -11.60
CA ARG A 81 -2.88 12.14 -10.19
C ARG A 81 -3.29 13.31 -9.30
N LYS A 82 -3.03 14.54 -9.73
CA LYS A 82 -3.38 15.75 -8.98
C LYS A 82 -4.90 15.86 -8.81
N GLU A 83 -5.67 15.65 -9.87
CA GLU A 83 -7.14 15.65 -9.82
C GLU A 83 -7.68 14.56 -8.89
N ALA A 84 -7.15 13.34 -8.99
CA ALA A 84 -7.54 12.25 -8.10
C ALA A 84 -7.21 12.53 -6.63
N GLN A 85 -6.06 13.17 -6.36
CA GLN A 85 -5.67 13.59 -5.01
C GLN A 85 -6.60 14.69 -4.48
N GLU A 86 -6.95 15.68 -5.31
CA GLU A 86 -7.89 16.74 -4.93
C GLU A 86 -9.30 16.20 -4.69
N GLU A 87 -9.79 15.29 -5.52
CA GLU A 87 -11.09 14.65 -5.33
C GLU A 87 -11.12 13.79 -4.06
N ALA A 88 -10.07 13.00 -3.82
CA ALA A 88 -9.93 12.22 -2.59
C ALA A 88 -9.88 13.13 -1.35
N ALA A 89 -9.13 14.23 -1.40
CA ALA A 89 -9.06 15.21 -0.32
C ALA A 89 -10.43 15.90 -0.08
N LYS A 90 -11.16 16.27 -1.14
CA LYS A 90 -12.51 16.83 -1.04
C LYS A 90 -13.49 15.82 -0.42
N LYS A 91 -13.46 14.56 -0.84
CA LYS A 91 -14.28 13.49 -0.26
C LYS A 91 -13.96 13.28 1.22
N LEU A 92 -12.68 13.24 1.58
CA LEU A 92 -12.25 13.12 2.97
C LEU A 92 -12.69 14.32 3.81
N ALA A 93 -12.49 15.55 3.33
CA ALA A 93 -12.90 16.76 4.01
C ALA A 93 -14.42 16.82 4.20
N ALA A 94 -15.21 16.42 3.18
CA ALA A 94 -16.65 16.32 3.28
C ALA A 94 -17.09 15.28 4.33
N GLN A 95 -16.45 14.10 4.34
CA GLN A 95 -16.72 13.06 5.35
C GLN A 95 -16.37 13.54 6.77
N GLN A 96 -15.26 14.25 6.95
CA GLN A 96 -14.86 14.81 8.24
C GLN A 96 -15.81 15.92 8.71
N ALA A 97 -16.22 16.81 7.81
CA ALA A 97 -17.20 17.85 8.14
C ALA A 97 -18.56 17.25 8.51
N GLU A 98 -19.00 16.20 7.82
CA GLU A 98 -20.24 15.50 8.16
C GLU A 98 -20.14 14.74 9.50
N ALA A 99 -19.00 14.11 9.78
CA ALA A 99 -18.72 13.50 11.07
C ALA A 99 -18.73 14.53 12.22
N GLN A 100 -18.14 15.71 12.01
CA GLN A 100 -18.16 16.80 12.99
C GLN A 100 -19.59 17.29 13.24
N LYS A 101 -20.39 17.51 12.19
CA LYS A 101 -21.80 17.87 12.33
C LYS A 101 -22.61 16.84 13.13
N ALA A 102 -22.36 15.55 12.93
CA ALA A 102 -23.02 14.49 13.69
C ALA A 102 -22.69 14.56 15.19
N VAL A 103 -21.43 14.87 15.54
CA VAL A 103 -21.02 15.07 16.94
C VAL A 103 -21.63 16.36 17.52
N GLU A 104 -21.64 17.45 16.77
CA GLU A 104 -22.26 18.72 17.19
C GLU A 104 -23.77 18.57 17.42
N GLU A 105 -24.48 17.85 16.55
CA GLU A 105 -25.90 17.56 16.70
C GLU A 105 -26.17 16.73 17.96
N ALA A 106 -25.34 15.73 18.24
CA ALA A 106 -25.41 14.96 19.49
C ALA A 106 -25.13 15.83 20.73
N GLN A 107 -24.14 16.72 20.68
CA GLN A 107 -23.84 17.67 21.77
C GLN A 107 -24.98 18.67 21.99
N LYS A 108 -25.64 19.11 20.93
CA LYS A 108 -26.79 19.99 21.02
C LYS A 108 -27.99 19.26 21.63
N ALA A 109 -28.30 18.05 21.16
CA ALA A 109 -29.38 17.23 21.71
C ALA A 109 -29.17 16.93 23.21
N GLU A 110 -27.92 16.65 23.61
CA GLU A 110 -27.55 16.47 25.03
C GLU A 110 -27.82 17.74 25.85
N LYS A 111 -27.48 18.94 25.34
CA LYS A 111 -27.78 20.23 25.98
C LYS A 111 -29.27 20.55 26.02
N ASP A 112 -30.02 20.15 25.00
CA ASP A 112 -31.47 20.34 24.89
C ASP A 112 -32.27 19.32 25.75
N GLY A 113 -31.58 18.44 26.48
CA GLY A 113 -32.17 17.50 27.44
C GLY A 113 -32.53 16.12 26.84
N GLN A 114 -32.21 15.86 25.57
CA GLN A 114 -32.34 14.55 24.96
C GLN A 114 -31.14 13.67 25.34
N THR A 115 -31.35 12.75 26.27
CA THR A 115 -30.29 11.86 26.79
C THR A 115 -30.28 10.47 26.15
N THR A 116 -31.30 10.12 25.36
CA THR A 116 -31.44 8.78 24.79
C THR A 116 -31.95 8.80 23.34
N PHE A 117 -31.67 7.71 22.62
CA PHE A 117 -32.17 7.45 21.28
C PHE A 117 -32.52 5.95 21.11
N LYS A 118 -33.26 5.62 20.06
CA LYS A 118 -33.60 4.23 19.71
C LYS A 118 -32.63 3.70 18.67
N THR A 119 -32.02 2.56 18.98
CA THR A 119 -31.22 1.78 18.03
C THR A 119 -32.14 1.01 17.07
N GLU A 120 -31.58 0.49 15.97
CA GLU A 120 -32.35 -0.28 14.98
C GLU A 120 -32.94 -1.57 15.58
N SER A 121 -32.26 -2.15 16.58
CA SER A 121 -32.73 -3.32 17.32
C SER A 121 -33.89 -3.02 18.29
N GLY A 122 -34.27 -1.74 18.45
CA GLY A 122 -35.35 -1.28 19.33
C GLY A 122 -34.89 -0.91 20.75
N ASN A 123 -33.61 -1.13 21.07
CA ASN A 123 -33.04 -0.81 22.38
C ASN A 123 -32.87 0.70 22.57
N THR A 124 -33.02 1.15 23.82
CA THR A 124 -32.72 2.54 24.20
C THR A 124 -31.24 2.67 24.49
N ALA A 125 -30.53 3.49 23.72
CA ALA A 125 -29.14 3.84 23.94
C ALA A 125 -29.01 5.28 24.45
N THR A 126 -27.93 5.59 25.17
CA THR A 126 -27.65 6.95 25.64
C THR A 126 -26.96 7.77 24.56
N VAL A 127 -27.37 9.03 24.40
CA VAL A 127 -26.62 10.00 23.61
C VAL A 127 -25.34 10.31 24.40
N THR A 128 -24.19 9.88 23.87
CA THR A 128 -22.88 10.17 24.47
C THR A 128 -22.00 10.81 23.43
N THR A 129 -21.34 11.90 23.80
CA THR A 129 -20.45 12.64 22.90
C THR A 129 -18.98 12.32 23.22
N PRO A 130 -18.07 12.36 22.24
CA PRO A 130 -16.64 12.29 22.52
C PRO A 130 -16.24 13.52 23.35
N THR A 131 -15.80 13.32 24.59
CA THR A 131 -15.26 14.41 25.41
C THR A 131 -13.89 14.81 24.85
N ALA A 132 -13.70 16.10 24.56
CA ALA A 132 -12.38 16.66 24.23
C ALA A 132 -11.53 16.71 25.50
N GLY A 133 -11.00 15.57 25.94
CA GLY A 133 -10.20 15.48 27.15
C GLY A 133 -9.69 14.07 27.43
N ASN A 134 -8.37 13.91 27.29
CA ASN A 134 -7.54 12.84 27.85
C ASN A 134 -7.56 11.48 27.13
N ASN A 135 -6.86 11.39 25.99
CA ASN A 135 -5.89 10.33 25.70
C ASN A 135 -5.14 10.61 24.38
N ALA A 136 -4.41 11.73 24.37
CA ALA A 136 -3.29 11.95 23.45
C ALA A 136 -2.02 12.08 24.29
N SER A 137 -1.73 11.06 25.08
CA SER A 137 -0.39 10.85 25.63
C SER A 137 -0.04 9.39 25.41
N ASN A 138 1.10 9.21 24.75
CA ASN A 138 1.81 7.96 24.51
C ASN A 138 1.31 7.03 23.39
N SER A 139 1.54 7.46 22.15
CA SER A 139 2.11 6.56 21.13
C SER A 139 3.22 7.30 20.38
N SER A 140 4.32 7.48 21.10
CA SER A 140 5.63 7.81 20.53
C SER A 140 6.66 7.20 21.45
N ASN A 141 6.89 5.89 21.26
CA ASN A 141 8.15 5.23 21.54
C ASN A 141 8.09 3.79 21.02
N ASN A 142 8.55 3.59 19.79
CA ASN A 142 9.49 2.50 19.54
C ASN A 142 10.34 2.81 18.32
N SER A 143 11.32 3.68 18.51
CA SER A 143 12.52 3.71 17.68
C SER A 143 13.59 2.90 18.41
N ASN A 144 14.10 1.88 17.73
CA ASN A 144 15.41 1.25 17.91
C ASN A 144 15.89 0.97 19.35
N ASN A 145 15.97 -0.32 19.68
CA ASN A 145 17.18 -0.79 20.33
C ASN A 145 17.62 -2.16 19.78
N SER A 146 18.35 -2.11 18.67
CA SER A 146 19.43 -3.05 18.42
C SER A 146 20.58 -2.63 19.32
N SER A 147 20.87 -3.42 20.35
CA SER A 147 22.15 -3.44 21.03
C SER A 147 22.38 -4.82 21.62
N ASN A 148 23.04 -5.61 20.79
CA ASN A 148 23.96 -6.66 21.18
C ASN A 148 24.78 -6.23 22.41
N SER A 149 24.74 -7.00 23.48
CA SER A 149 25.74 -6.97 24.54
C SER A 149 25.91 -8.36 25.11
N ASN A 150 26.74 -9.11 24.40
CA ASN A 150 27.55 -10.19 24.96
C ASN A 150 28.30 -9.65 26.18
N SER A 151 28.06 -10.23 27.36
CA SER A 151 28.95 -10.11 28.51
C SER A 151 28.97 -11.43 29.24
N ASN A 152 29.88 -12.27 28.74
CA ASN A 152 30.47 -13.40 29.43
C ASN A 152 31.01 -12.94 30.79
N SER A 153 30.55 -13.54 31.88
CA SER A 153 31.24 -13.52 33.17
C SER A 153 31.19 -14.91 33.76
N ASN A 154 32.32 -15.58 33.60
CA ASN A 154 32.65 -16.90 34.07
C ASN A 154 32.93 -16.85 35.59
N SER A 155 32.19 -17.62 36.37
CA SER A 155 32.65 -18.09 37.68
C SER A 155 32.14 -19.52 37.95
N ASN A 156 33.10 -20.40 38.18
CA ASN A 156 32.99 -21.84 38.43
C ASN A 156 31.97 -22.23 39.52
N GLY A 157 31.26 -23.33 39.29
CA GLY A 157 30.49 -24.00 40.36
C GLY A 157 29.67 -25.20 39.88
N LYS A 158 30.34 -26.33 39.67
CA LYS A 158 29.76 -27.67 39.43
C LYS A 158 28.72 -28.06 40.49
N ALA A 159 27.46 -28.28 40.09
CA ALA A 159 26.68 -29.50 40.40
C ALA A 159 25.20 -29.40 39.97
N SER A 160 24.79 -30.43 39.25
CA SER A 160 23.46 -31.08 39.27
C SER A 160 22.27 -30.37 38.61
N SER A 161 21.78 -31.07 37.60
CA SER A 161 20.55 -30.91 36.84
C SER A 161 19.33 -30.49 37.67
N ASP A 162 18.66 -29.42 37.20
CA ASP A 162 17.21 -29.27 37.01
C ASP A 162 16.86 -27.78 37.14
N THR A 163 16.69 -27.05 36.02
CA THR A 163 15.99 -25.75 35.95
C THR A 163 15.73 -25.38 34.49
N SER A 164 14.46 -25.46 34.11
CA SER A 164 13.72 -24.53 33.25
C SER A 164 14.44 -23.93 32.03
N ASN A 165 14.23 -24.56 30.88
CA ASN A 165 14.45 -23.90 29.59
C ASN A 165 13.40 -22.78 29.43
N THR A 166 13.73 -21.55 29.82
CA THR A 166 12.99 -20.39 29.31
C THR A 166 13.52 -20.06 27.92
N ASP A 167 13.06 -20.83 26.93
CA ASP A 167 13.11 -20.40 25.54
C ASP A 167 12.52 -18.99 25.47
N ALA A 168 13.31 -18.02 25.03
CA ALA A 168 12.82 -16.66 24.84
C ALA A 168 11.69 -16.69 23.80
N VAL A 169 10.44 -16.67 24.27
CA VAL A 169 9.24 -16.67 23.42
C VAL A 169 9.35 -15.47 22.48
N THR A 170 9.54 -15.74 21.18
CA THR A 170 9.57 -14.71 20.15
C THR A 170 8.14 -14.40 19.75
N TRP A 171 7.57 -13.37 20.35
CA TRP A 171 6.21 -12.91 20.07
C TRP A 171 6.10 -12.27 18.68
N THR A 172 5.15 -12.75 17.86
CA THR A 172 4.87 -12.17 16.54
C THR A 172 4.21 -10.79 16.66
N ALA A 173 4.16 -10.04 15.56
CA ALA A 173 3.40 -8.77 15.52
C ALA A 173 1.91 -8.98 15.86
N ARG A 174 1.34 -10.11 15.42
CA ARG A 174 -0.03 -10.52 15.77
C ARG A 174 -0.17 -10.73 17.27
N ASP A 175 0.76 -11.44 17.90
CA ASP A 175 0.64 -11.74 19.33
C ASP A 175 0.72 -10.48 20.19
N LYS A 176 1.61 -9.54 19.84
CA LYS A 176 1.72 -8.24 20.54
C LYS A 176 0.43 -7.44 20.40
N PHE A 177 -0.13 -7.37 19.19
CA PHE A 177 -1.41 -6.72 18.94
C PHE A 177 -2.54 -7.37 19.76
N VAL A 178 -2.65 -8.70 19.70
CA VAL A 178 -3.68 -9.45 20.41
C VAL A 178 -3.54 -9.26 21.92
N GLN A 179 -2.33 -9.31 22.46
CA GLN A 179 -2.08 -9.13 23.89
C GLN A 179 -2.48 -7.72 24.37
N GLU A 180 -2.05 -6.68 23.66
CA GLU A 180 -2.39 -5.29 23.99
C GLU A 180 -3.92 -5.09 24.03
N TRP A 181 -4.59 -5.47 22.95
CA TRP A 181 -6.03 -5.24 22.81
C TRP A 181 -6.87 -6.15 23.68
N THR A 182 -6.41 -7.36 24.00
CA THR A 182 -7.07 -8.25 24.96
C THR A 182 -7.26 -7.55 26.31
N GLY A 183 -6.20 -6.93 26.84
CA GLY A 183 -6.24 -6.26 28.13
C GLY A 183 -7.20 -5.07 28.14
N ARG A 184 -7.11 -4.20 27.12
CA ARG A 184 -7.95 -3.00 26.99
C ARG A 184 -9.43 -3.36 26.82
N ILE A 185 -9.74 -4.32 25.95
CA ILE A 185 -11.12 -4.73 25.70
C ILE A 185 -11.68 -5.48 26.91
N ASN A 186 -10.91 -6.32 27.60
CA ASN A 186 -11.38 -6.97 28.83
C ASN A 186 -11.70 -5.95 29.93
N ALA A 187 -10.88 -4.92 30.10
CA ALA A 187 -11.17 -3.84 31.04
C ALA A 187 -12.47 -3.11 30.67
N TYR A 188 -12.67 -2.82 29.38
CA TYR A 188 -13.90 -2.23 28.89
C TYR A 188 -15.13 -3.13 29.08
N LEU A 189 -15.01 -4.44 28.87
CA LEU A 189 -16.12 -5.40 28.98
C LEU A 189 -16.38 -5.87 30.42
N ALA A 190 -15.57 -5.44 31.40
CA ALA A 190 -15.68 -5.88 32.78
C ALA A 190 -17.08 -5.64 33.35
N GLY A 191 -17.61 -6.66 34.04
CA GLY A 191 -18.94 -6.61 34.64
C GLY A 191 -20.12 -6.80 33.67
N SER A 192 -19.87 -7.06 32.39
CA SER A 192 -20.92 -7.37 31.41
C SER A 192 -20.99 -8.87 31.07
N PRO A 193 -22.08 -9.33 30.42
CA PRO A 193 -22.17 -10.70 29.89
C PRO A 193 -21.07 -11.09 28.89
N MET A 194 -20.35 -10.11 28.33
CA MET A 194 -19.25 -10.30 27.39
C MET A 194 -17.86 -10.20 28.06
N ALA A 195 -17.79 -10.08 29.38
CA ALA A 195 -16.53 -10.06 30.11
C ALA A 195 -15.67 -11.30 29.80
N GLY A 196 -14.37 -11.10 29.57
CA GLY A 196 -13.42 -12.16 29.25
C GLY A 196 -13.23 -12.44 27.75
N HIS A 197 -14.09 -11.91 26.88
CA HIS A 197 -13.99 -12.13 25.42
C HIS A 197 -13.06 -11.13 24.70
N GLY A 198 -12.26 -10.34 25.41
CA GLY A 198 -11.36 -9.35 24.81
C GLY A 198 -10.34 -9.93 23.83
N LYS A 199 -9.86 -11.15 24.10
CA LYS A 199 -8.96 -11.88 23.19
C LYS A 199 -9.64 -12.20 21.86
N THR A 200 -10.87 -12.68 21.89
CA THR A 200 -11.63 -13.03 20.68
C THR A 200 -11.88 -11.80 19.80
N PHE A 201 -12.20 -10.65 20.41
CA PHE A 201 -12.29 -9.39 19.68
C PHE A 201 -10.97 -8.99 19.04
N ALA A 202 -9.87 -9.04 19.79
CA ALA A 202 -8.56 -8.66 19.30
C ALA A 202 -8.09 -9.55 18.14
N GLU A 203 -8.28 -10.87 18.24
CA GLU A 203 -7.98 -11.81 17.17
C GLU A 203 -8.82 -11.54 15.92
N ALA A 204 -10.14 -11.44 16.08
CA ALA A 204 -11.04 -11.17 14.96
C ALA A 204 -10.73 -9.84 14.27
N ALA A 205 -10.40 -8.80 15.05
CA ALA A 205 -10.01 -7.48 14.55
C ALA A 205 -8.72 -7.54 13.73
N TYR A 206 -7.69 -8.22 14.24
CA TYR A 206 -6.43 -8.42 13.52
C TYR A 206 -6.65 -9.18 12.21
N ASP A 207 -7.37 -10.29 12.27
CA ASP A 207 -7.56 -11.20 11.14
C ASP A 207 -8.40 -10.55 10.01
N ASN A 208 -9.20 -9.52 10.32
CA ASN A 208 -10.05 -8.80 9.35
C ASN A 208 -9.60 -7.36 9.07
N GLY A 209 -8.52 -6.87 9.69
CA GLY A 209 -8.04 -5.49 9.53
C GLY A 209 -9.01 -4.43 10.07
N VAL A 210 -9.86 -4.78 11.04
CA VAL A 210 -10.86 -3.89 11.65
C VAL A 210 -10.28 -3.25 12.91
N ASP A 211 -10.66 -2.00 13.20
CA ASP A 211 -10.32 -1.33 14.46
C ASP A 211 -10.86 -2.17 15.64
N PRO A 212 -9.99 -2.65 16.55
CA PRO A 212 -10.37 -3.57 17.63
C PRO A 212 -11.38 -2.97 18.62
N ARG A 213 -11.54 -1.64 18.64
CA ARG A 213 -12.50 -0.93 19.48
C ARG A 213 -13.90 -0.90 18.88
N TYR A 214 -14.02 -1.06 17.55
CA TYR A 214 -15.25 -0.78 16.83
C TYR A 214 -16.38 -1.74 17.21
N SER A 215 -16.13 -3.05 17.13
CA SER A 215 -17.17 -4.04 17.46
C SER A 215 -17.56 -4.06 18.95
N PRO A 216 -16.65 -3.95 19.94
CA PRO A 216 -17.01 -3.78 21.34
C PRO A 216 -17.82 -2.49 21.61
N ALA A 217 -17.47 -1.38 20.96
CA ALA A 217 -18.20 -0.12 21.12
C ALA A 217 -19.64 -0.23 20.59
N ILE A 218 -19.85 -0.85 19.42
CA ILE A 218 -21.20 -1.15 18.92
C ILE A 218 -21.95 -2.05 19.91
N ALA A 219 -21.33 -3.11 20.44
CA ALA A 219 -21.98 -3.98 21.43
C ALA A 219 -22.48 -3.23 22.67
N ASN A 220 -21.75 -2.20 23.11
CA ASN A 220 -22.20 -1.34 24.19
C ASN A 220 -23.40 -0.48 23.80
N VAL A 221 -23.32 0.20 22.64
CA VAL A 221 -24.41 1.06 22.16
C VAL A 221 -25.69 0.26 21.90
N GLU A 222 -25.56 -0.93 21.30
CA GLU A 222 -26.70 -1.75 20.89
C GLU A 222 -27.32 -2.55 22.03
N SER A 223 -26.54 -3.02 23.01
CA SER A 223 -27.07 -3.95 24.03
C SER A 223 -26.45 -3.79 25.42
N SER A 224 -25.73 -2.70 25.70
CA SER A 224 -24.97 -2.55 26.95
C SER A 224 -24.01 -3.72 27.18
N LYS A 225 -23.23 -4.07 26.14
CA LYS A 225 -22.20 -5.13 26.16
C LYS A 225 -22.81 -6.51 26.43
N GLY A 226 -23.94 -6.79 25.80
CA GLY A 226 -24.64 -8.08 25.86
C GLY A 226 -25.70 -8.20 26.96
N LEU A 227 -26.00 -7.14 27.71
CA LEU A 227 -27.03 -7.15 28.75
C LEU A 227 -28.46 -7.21 28.18
N TYR A 228 -28.68 -6.50 27.07
CA TYR A 228 -29.99 -6.40 26.40
C TYR A 228 -29.89 -6.87 24.95
N CYS A 229 -29.61 -8.15 24.73
CA CYS A 229 -29.49 -8.67 23.37
C CYS A 229 -30.82 -8.73 22.62
N PHE A 230 -30.77 -8.43 21.32
CA PHE A 230 -31.90 -8.62 20.41
C PHE A 230 -32.32 -10.10 20.29
N LYS A 231 -31.32 -11.00 20.24
CA LYS A 231 -31.45 -12.46 20.18
C LYS A 231 -30.29 -13.11 20.97
N PRO A 232 -30.33 -14.41 21.30
CA PRO A 232 -29.24 -15.07 22.03
C PRO A 232 -27.87 -14.77 21.40
N TYR A 233 -26.92 -14.32 22.22
CA TYR A 233 -25.55 -13.96 21.83
C TYR A 233 -25.44 -12.91 20.71
N ASN A 234 -26.49 -12.12 20.45
CA ASN A 234 -26.49 -11.04 19.46
C ASN A 234 -26.49 -9.68 20.17
N ALA A 235 -25.29 -9.22 20.54
CA ALA A 235 -25.07 -7.95 21.23
C ALA A 235 -25.15 -6.72 20.31
N TRP A 236 -25.22 -6.91 18.99
CA TRP A 236 -25.12 -5.83 18.01
C TRP A 236 -26.44 -5.54 17.28
N GLY A 237 -27.50 -6.30 17.56
CA GLY A 237 -28.75 -6.20 16.81
C GLY A 237 -28.57 -6.57 15.33
N TRP A 238 -27.56 -7.41 15.03
CA TRP A 238 -27.13 -7.64 13.66
C TRP A 238 -27.89 -8.79 12.99
N GLY A 239 -28.44 -8.53 11.80
CA GLY A 239 -29.24 -9.52 11.07
C GLY A 239 -30.58 -9.82 11.76
N SER A 240 -31.08 -11.04 11.57
CA SER A 240 -32.41 -11.47 12.06
C SER A 240 -32.36 -12.66 13.03
N SER A 241 -31.16 -13.10 13.44
CA SER A 241 -30.95 -14.35 14.17
C SER A 241 -30.04 -14.19 15.39
N GLY A 242 -30.08 -15.17 16.29
CA GLY A 242 -29.10 -15.32 17.38
C GLY A 242 -27.90 -16.15 16.95
N PHE A 243 -26.91 -16.22 17.82
CA PHE A 243 -25.71 -17.05 17.67
C PHE A 243 -25.70 -18.16 18.73
N ILE A 244 -24.78 -19.12 18.56
CA ILE A 244 -24.63 -20.25 19.49
C ILE A 244 -23.83 -19.87 20.74
N ASP A 245 -22.84 -19.00 20.60
CA ASP A 245 -21.99 -18.50 21.68
C ASP A 245 -21.39 -17.13 21.33
N TRP A 246 -20.81 -16.46 22.32
CA TRP A 246 -20.19 -15.14 22.15
C TRP A 246 -19.02 -15.16 21.17
N ASP A 247 -18.19 -16.18 21.20
CA ASP A 247 -16.96 -16.19 20.42
C ASP A 247 -17.24 -16.31 18.91
N SER A 248 -18.19 -17.15 18.54
CA SER A 248 -18.71 -17.30 17.19
C SER A 248 -19.41 -16.02 16.73
N ALA A 249 -20.20 -15.40 17.62
CA ALA A 249 -20.90 -14.15 17.33
C ALA A 249 -19.92 -12.99 17.08
N ILE A 250 -18.89 -12.85 17.92
CA ILE A 250 -17.84 -11.82 17.78
C ILE A 250 -17.12 -11.96 16.45
N ARG A 251 -16.63 -13.17 16.13
CA ARG A 251 -15.92 -13.42 14.86
C ARG A 251 -16.79 -13.14 13.65
N ALA A 252 -18.06 -13.57 13.68
CA ALA A 252 -19.00 -13.33 12.59
C ALA A 252 -19.30 -11.83 12.41
N HIS A 253 -19.53 -11.11 13.51
CA HIS A 253 -19.83 -9.68 13.45
C HIS A 253 -18.64 -8.86 12.95
N VAL A 254 -17.42 -9.13 13.43
CA VAL A 254 -16.21 -8.41 12.97
C VAL A 254 -15.94 -8.65 11.49
N ALA A 255 -16.09 -9.89 11.00
CA ALA A 255 -15.98 -10.19 9.57
C ALA A 255 -17.07 -9.49 8.74
N GLY A 256 -18.30 -9.40 9.29
CA GLY A 256 -19.40 -8.67 8.69
C GLY A 256 -19.14 -7.16 8.56
N LEU A 257 -18.49 -6.56 9.56
CA LEU A 257 -18.07 -5.16 9.49
C LEU A 257 -17.09 -4.92 8.33
N ALA A 258 -16.02 -5.70 8.25
CA ALA A 258 -15.03 -5.61 7.17
C ALA A 258 -15.67 -5.74 5.78
N SER A 259 -16.63 -6.66 5.64
CA SER A 259 -17.29 -6.95 4.36
C SER A 259 -18.32 -5.90 3.94
N GLY A 260 -18.98 -5.23 4.89
CA GLY A 260 -20.22 -4.50 4.60
C GLY A 260 -20.32 -3.07 5.15
N TYR A 261 -19.48 -2.68 6.11
CA TYR A 261 -19.59 -1.41 6.83
C TYR A 261 -18.27 -0.63 6.86
N GLY A 262 -17.14 -1.32 6.73
CA GLY A 262 -15.80 -0.75 6.74
C GLY A 262 -15.00 -1.18 7.97
N TYR A 263 -13.80 -0.61 8.09
CA TYR A 263 -12.80 -1.04 9.08
C TYR A 263 -12.85 -0.25 10.38
N THR A 264 -13.61 0.85 10.45
CA THR A 264 -13.78 1.68 11.65
C THR A 264 -15.09 2.46 11.56
N VAL A 265 -15.46 3.16 12.64
CA VAL A 265 -16.66 4.00 12.66
C VAL A 265 -16.56 5.08 11.58
N SER A 266 -17.61 5.21 10.77
CA SER A 266 -17.72 6.22 9.72
C SER A 266 -19.17 6.68 9.59
N VAL A 267 -19.36 7.86 8.98
CA VAL A 267 -20.71 8.37 8.70
C VAL A 267 -21.49 7.41 7.80
N THR A 268 -20.83 6.85 6.77
CA THR A 268 -21.44 5.87 5.87
C THR A 268 -21.88 4.62 6.62
N ALA A 269 -21.03 4.09 7.51
CA ALA A 269 -21.39 2.94 8.33
C ALA A 269 -22.57 3.24 9.24
N ALA A 270 -22.57 4.40 9.92
CA ALA A 270 -23.64 4.80 10.83
C ALA A 270 -24.99 4.95 10.12
N LYS A 271 -25.02 5.59 8.94
CA LYS A 271 -26.23 5.72 8.11
C LYS A 271 -26.79 4.36 7.67
N LYS A 272 -25.93 3.37 7.47
CA LYS A 272 -26.33 2.00 7.13
C LYS A 272 -26.77 1.21 8.36
N TYR A 273 -26.17 1.47 9.52
CA TYR A 273 -26.39 0.69 10.74
C TYR A 273 -27.64 1.14 11.51
N CYS A 274 -27.86 2.46 11.64
CA CYS A 274 -28.99 3.02 12.37
C CYS A 274 -29.57 4.25 11.62
N PRO A 275 -30.24 4.07 10.46
CA PRO A 275 -30.67 5.16 9.59
C PRO A 275 -31.47 6.31 10.25
N PRO A 276 -32.43 6.08 11.18
CA PRO A 276 -33.22 7.17 11.74
C PRO A 276 -32.47 8.00 12.78
N ASN A 277 -31.45 7.43 13.43
CA ASN A 277 -30.71 8.07 14.54
C ASN A 277 -29.18 7.99 14.32
N TRP A 278 -28.74 8.01 13.05
CA TRP A 278 -27.36 7.69 12.70
C TRP A 278 -26.35 8.66 13.31
N GLN A 279 -26.70 9.94 13.50
CA GLN A 279 -25.84 10.92 14.14
C GLN A 279 -25.56 10.57 15.60
N PHE A 280 -26.63 10.25 16.35
CA PHE A 280 -26.51 9.86 17.75
C PHE A 280 -25.77 8.53 17.89
N TRP A 281 -26.06 7.57 17.01
CA TRP A 281 -25.35 6.30 16.95
C TRP A 281 -23.85 6.49 16.65
N TYR A 282 -23.52 7.30 15.63
CA TYR A 282 -22.13 7.61 15.27
C TYR A 282 -21.37 8.21 16.45
N SER A 283 -21.96 9.24 17.08
CA SER A 283 -21.36 9.92 18.23
C SER A 283 -21.17 8.98 19.42
N ALA A 284 -22.16 8.14 19.71
CA ALA A 284 -22.11 7.19 20.82
C ALA A 284 -21.07 6.09 20.60
N VAL A 285 -20.99 5.52 19.39
CA VAL A 285 -19.95 4.53 19.06
C VAL A 285 -18.57 5.16 19.14
N LEU A 286 -18.38 6.36 18.59
CA LEU A 286 -17.10 7.07 18.65
C LEU A 286 -16.68 7.39 20.09
N SER A 287 -17.61 7.83 20.94
CA SER A 287 -17.36 8.08 22.36
C SER A 287 -16.93 6.81 23.08
N ASN A 288 -17.61 5.68 22.82
CA ASN A 288 -17.23 4.39 23.37
C ASN A 288 -15.87 3.90 22.88
N MET A 289 -15.55 4.08 21.60
CA MET A 289 -14.22 3.75 21.07
C MET A 289 -13.12 4.54 21.75
N ASN A 290 -13.36 5.82 22.10
CA ASN A 290 -12.37 6.62 22.81
C ASN A 290 -12.16 6.19 24.28
N SER A 291 -13.09 5.43 24.85
CA SER A 291 -13.02 4.92 26.22
C SER A 291 -12.29 3.57 26.38
N ILE A 292 -11.97 2.90 25.27
CA ILE A 292 -11.25 1.60 25.21
C ILE A 292 -9.74 1.85 25.04
#